data_AF-A0A8B8S5B7-F1
#
_entry.id   AF-A0A8B8S5B7-F1
#
_cell.length_a   1.000
_cell.length_b   1.000
_cell.length_c   1.000
_cell.angle_alpha   90.00
_cell.angle_beta   90.00
_cell.angle_gamma   90.00
#
_symmetry.space_group_name_H-M   'P 1'
#
loop_
_entity.id
_entity.type
_entity.pdbx_description
1 polymer ?
#
loop_
_entity_poly.entity_id
_entity_poly.type
_entity_poly.pdbx_seq_one_letter_code
_entity_poly.pdbx_strand_id
1 'polypeptide(L)'
;MHQVVDVLLRAIMRTMWFAGGFHRVAVKGQQALPSEAAILTLAPHSSYFDAIPVTMTMSSIVMKAESRDIPIWGTLIKYIRPVFVSRSDQDSRRKTVEEIKRRAQSGGKWPQIMIFPEGTCTNRTCLITFKPGAFIPGVPVQPVVLRYPNRLDTITWTWQGPGALKILWLTLCQFHNQVEIEFLPVYSPSEEERKDPALYASNVRRVMAEALGVSITDYTFEDCQLALAEGQLRLPEDTCLLEFARLVRGLGLKPEKLDRALDRHAERAGAKPGGRVTLPEFAAQLGVPVSEALEDLFSLFDEGGGGEIDLREYVVALSVVCRPSQTLDTVRLAFQMYGSQDGSIDQGALSCILRTALGVAELSVAELFRAIDQEETGKITFADFERFAETYPDFAEEYLYPDQTRFQSGTQTPPALTANGFCTDFSPENSGIGPDPLCKKLD
;
A
#
# COMPACT_ATOMS: atom_id res chain seq x y z
N MET A 1 30.68 -28.07 -16.84
CA MET A 1 29.88 -27.27 -17.79
C MET A 1 29.03 -26.22 -17.07
N HIS A 2 28.19 -26.58 -16.09
CA HIS A 2 27.35 -25.62 -15.35
C HIS A 2 28.12 -24.46 -14.66
N GLN A 3 29.20 -24.74 -13.93
CA GLN A 3 30.00 -23.68 -13.28
C GLN A 3 30.63 -22.69 -14.26
N VAL A 4 31.04 -23.14 -15.45
CA VAL A 4 31.62 -22.27 -16.48
C VAL A 4 30.55 -21.35 -17.07
N VAL A 5 29.35 -21.89 -17.31
CA VAL A 5 28.20 -21.10 -17.77
C VAL A 5 27.81 -20.06 -16.72
N ASP A 6 27.80 -20.42 -15.43
CA ASP A 6 27.48 -19.48 -14.35
C ASP A 6 28.50 -18.32 -14.26
N VAL A 7 29.80 -18.61 -14.37
CA VAL A 7 30.85 -17.58 -14.38
C VAL A 7 30.72 -16.66 -15.58
N LEU A 8 30.49 -17.21 -16.78
CA LEU A 8 30.30 -16.42 -17.99
C LEU A 8 29.05 -15.54 -17.90
N LEU A 9 27.93 -16.08 -17.40
CA LEU A 9 26.71 -15.32 -17.19
C LEU A 9 26.92 -14.19 -16.17
N ARG A 10 27.60 -14.45 -15.04
CA ARG A 10 27.96 -13.40 -14.07
C ARG A 10 28.79 -12.29 -14.71
N ALA A 11 29.79 -12.64 -15.53
CA ALA A 11 30.63 -11.67 -16.23
C ALA A 11 29.84 -10.83 -17.25
N ILE A 12 28.97 -11.47 -18.04
CA ILE A 12 28.08 -10.80 -19.00
C ILE A 12 27.15 -9.82 -18.25
N MET A 13 26.49 -10.28 -17.18
CA MET A 13 25.58 -9.44 -16.41
C MET A 13 26.31 -8.30 -15.72
N ARG A 14 27.50 -8.55 -15.16
CA ARG A 14 28.31 -7.50 -14.55
C ARG A 14 28.72 -6.43 -15.57
N THR A 15 29.07 -6.85 -16.78
CA THR A 15 29.42 -5.95 -17.90
C THR A 15 28.21 -5.13 -18.34
N MET A 16 27.03 -5.76 -18.43
CA MET A 16 25.77 -5.07 -18.74
C MET A 16 25.45 -3.99 -17.70
N TRP A 17 25.52 -4.30 -16.40
CA TRP A 17 25.30 -3.31 -15.34
C TRP A 17 26.35 -2.21 -15.32
N PHE A 18 27.61 -2.56 -15.63
CA PHE A 18 28.68 -1.58 -15.77
C PHE A 18 28.36 -0.59 -16.90
N ALA A 19 27.94 -1.08 -18.08
CA ALA A 19 27.51 -0.23 -19.19
C ALA A 19 26.26 0.60 -18.86
N GLY A 20 25.39 0.09 -17.98
CA GLY A 20 24.25 0.82 -17.41
C GLY A 20 24.61 1.85 -16.33
N GLY A 21 25.89 2.14 -16.11
CA GLY A 21 26.37 3.17 -15.18
C GLY A 21 26.60 2.68 -13.74
N PHE A 22 26.30 1.41 -13.41
CA PHE A 22 26.57 0.83 -12.09
C PHE A 22 28.03 0.36 -11.99
N HIS A 23 28.95 1.32 -11.92
CA HIS A 23 30.37 1.01 -11.88
C HIS A 23 30.80 0.38 -10.56
N ARG A 24 30.10 0.67 -9.44
CA ARG A 24 30.43 0.14 -8.12
C ARG A 24 29.27 -0.65 -7.52
N VAL A 25 29.55 -1.91 -7.22
CA VAL A 25 28.65 -2.80 -6.48
C VAL A 25 29.38 -3.22 -5.21
N ALA A 26 29.03 -2.62 -4.09
CA ALA A 26 29.65 -2.93 -2.80
C ALA A 26 28.87 -4.06 -2.13
N VAL A 27 29.58 -5.12 -1.71
CA VAL A 27 28.97 -6.24 -0.97
C VAL A 27 29.48 -6.21 0.46
N LYS A 28 28.56 -6.25 1.41
CA LYS A 28 28.80 -6.37 2.85
C LYS A 28 28.18 -7.67 3.38
N GLY A 29 28.80 -8.27 4.38
CA GLY A 29 28.37 -9.56 4.91
C GLY A 29 28.65 -10.73 3.95
N GLN A 30 28.10 -11.89 4.29
CA GLN A 30 28.32 -13.14 3.55
C GLN A 30 26.97 -13.75 3.15
N GLN A 31 26.83 -14.10 1.87
CA GLN A 31 25.68 -14.85 1.39
C GLN A 31 25.69 -16.26 2.03
N ALA A 32 24.58 -16.63 2.68
CA ALA A 32 24.38 -17.95 3.26
C ALA A 32 24.22 -19.01 2.16
N LEU A 33 24.57 -20.25 2.48
CA LEU A 33 24.37 -21.36 1.55
C LEU A 33 22.86 -21.65 1.37
N PRO A 34 22.43 -22.20 0.22
CA PRO A 34 21.04 -22.61 0.02
C PRO A 34 20.50 -23.60 1.06
N SER A 35 21.39 -24.35 1.71
CA SER A 35 21.06 -25.27 2.81
C SER A 35 20.85 -24.58 4.16
N GLU A 36 21.42 -23.39 4.35
CA GLU A 36 21.31 -22.60 5.58
C GLU A 36 20.10 -21.67 5.53
N ALA A 37 19.89 -21.01 4.39
CA ALA A 37 18.72 -20.19 4.12
C ALA A 37 18.32 -20.33 2.66
N ALA A 38 17.18 -20.95 2.38
CA ALA A 38 16.72 -21.15 1.02
C ALA A 38 16.06 -19.90 0.40
N ILE A 39 15.75 -18.88 1.23
CA ILE A 39 15.07 -17.66 0.82
C ILE A 39 15.92 -16.45 1.23
N LEU A 40 16.12 -15.53 0.29
CA LEU A 40 16.70 -14.22 0.51
C LEU A 40 15.58 -13.17 0.50
N THR A 41 15.34 -12.48 1.61
CA THR A 41 14.33 -11.42 1.69
C THR A 41 14.99 -10.07 1.50
N LEU A 42 14.63 -9.33 0.45
CA LEU A 42 15.28 -8.06 0.09
C LEU A 42 14.41 -6.85 0.40
N ALA A 43 15.03 -5.78 0.90
CA ALA A 43 14.39 -4.50 1.11
C ALA A 43 15.42 -3.34 1.14
N PRO A 44 15.03 -2.10 0.83
CA PRO A 44 13.74 -1.74 0.26
C PRO A 44 13.67 -2.13 -1.23
N HIS A 45 12.47 -2.43 -1.73
CA HIS A 45 12.21 -2.56 -3.16
C HIS A 45 11.94 -1.17 -3.72
N SER A 46 12.76 -0.70 -4.63
CA SER A 46 12.69 0.65 -5.22
C SER A 46 12.53 0.66 -6.72
N SER A 47 13.01 -0.38 -7.41
CA SER A 47 13.09 -0.34 -8.86
C SER A 47 13.41 -1.70 -9.46
N TYR A 48 13.38 -1.78 -10.78
CA TYR A 48 13.88 -2.94 -11.52
C TYR A 48 15.41 -3.11 -11.41
N PHE A 49 16.17 -2.08 -10.98
CA PHE A 49 17.61 -2.21 -10.70
C PHE A 49 17.90 -3.06 -9.46
N ASP A 50 16.90 -3.32 -8.61
CA ASP A 50 17.04 -4.24 -7.49
C ASP A 50 17.20 -5.71 -7.93
N ALA A 51 17.20 -5.96 -9.26
CA ALA A 51 17.64 -7.21 -9.85
C ALA A 51 19.18 -7.36 -9.90
N ILE A 52 19.98 -6.33 -9.62
CA ILE A 52 21.45 -6.43 -9.59
C ILE A 52 21.93 -7.59 -8.68
N PRO A 53 21.46 -7.71 -7.41
CA PRO A 53 21.80 -8.85 -6.56
C PRO A 53 21.52 -10.22 -7.19
N VAL A 54 20.41 -10.37 -7.93
CA VAL A 54 20.05 -11.64 -8.63
C VAL A 54 21.17 -12.07 -9.55
N THR A 55 21.75 -11.12 -10.29
CA THR A 55 22.81 -11.41 -11.26
C THR A 55 24.11 -11.85 -10.62
N MET A 56 24.30 -11.52 -9.34
CA MET A 56 25.45 -11.94 -8.55
C MET A 56 25.23 -13.28 -7.89
N THR A 57 24.03 -13.52 -7.34
CA THR A 57 23.74 -14.72 -6.57
C THR A 57 23.28 -15.90 -7.43
N MET A 58 22.81 -15.63 -8.66
CA MET A 58 22.08 -16.59 -9.51
C MET A 58 20.83 -17.17 -8.81
N SER A 59 20.23 -16.38 -7.93
CA SER A 59 18.99 -16.72 -7.23
C SER A 59 17.80 -16.77 -8.20
N SER A 60 16.83 -17.63 -7.90
CA SER A 60 15.50 -17.53 -8.50
C SER A 60 14.78 -16.30 -7.97
N ILE A 61 13.89 -15.71 -8.77
CA ILE A 61 13.09 -14.55 -8.36
C ILE A 61 11.59 -14.83 -8.46
N VAL A 62 10.82 -14.15 -7.63
CA VAL A 62 9.36 -14.09 -7.76
C VAL A 62 9.01 -12.89 -8.64
N MET A 63 8.38 -13.13 -9.79
CA MET A 63 8.14 -12.11 -10.83
C MET A 63 6.66 -11.92 -11.10
N LYS A 64 6.25 -10.70 -11.45
CA LYS A 64 4.94 -10.47 -12.06
C LYS A 64 4.82 -11.28 -13.35
N ALA A 65 3.68 -11.92 -13.59
CA ALA A 65 3.46 -12.75 -14.77
C ALA A 65 3.66 -11.98 -16.09
N GLU A 66 3.31 -10.70 -16.09
CA GLU A 66 3.40 -9.77 -17.23
C GLU A 66 4.84 -9.40 -17.59
N SER A 67 5.79 -9.56 -16.67
CA SER A 67 7.21 -9.31 -16.92
C SER A 67 7.91 -10.44 -17.68
N ARG A 68 7.18 -11.49 -18.07
CA ARG A 68 7.70 -12.66 -18.79
C ARG A 68 8.27 -12.35 -20.17
N ASP A 69 7.70 -11.34 -20.84
CA ASP A 69 7.94 -11.08 -22.27
C ASP A 69 8.93 -9.93 -22.52
N ILE A 70 9.65 -9.46 -21.48
CA ILE A 70 10.63 -8.38 -21.63
C ILE A 70 11.80 -8.84 -22.52
N PRO A 71 12.04 -8.22 -23.69
CA PRO A 71 13.14 -8.58 -24.59
C PRO A 71 14.50 -8.32 -23.92
N ILE A 72 15.52 -9.10 -24.29
CA ILE A 72 16.87 -9.17 -23.68
C ILE A 72 16.91 -9.96 -22.35
N TRP A 73 15.91 -9.84 -21.49
CA TRP A 73 15.85 -10.57 -20.22
C TRP A 73 15.29 -12.00 -20.33
N GLY A 74 14.48 -12.30 -21.36
CA GLY A 74 13.75 -13.57 -21.48
C GLY A 74 14.61 -14.85 -21.43
N THR A 75 15.84 -14.84 -21.97
CA THR A 75 16.73 -16.01 -21.93
C THR A 75 17.40 -16.19 -20.57
N LEU A 76 17.81 -15.08 -19.94
CA LEU A 76 18.40 -15.07 -18.59
C LEU A 76 17.37 -15.43 -17.52
N ILE A 77 16.15 -14.90 -17.66
CA ILE A 77 15.01 -15.20 -16.79
C ILE A 77 14.74 -16.71 -16.81
N LYS A 78 14.73 -17.37 -17.98
CA LYS A 78 14.54 -18.83 -18.03
C LYS A 78 15.63 -19.61 -17.28
N TYR A 79 16.86 -19.09 -17.26
CA TYR A 79 18.00 -19.73 -16.60
C TYR A 79 17.88 -19.71 -15.06
N ILE A 80 17.42 -18.59 -14.49
CA ILE A 80 17.24 -18.44 -13.04
C ILE A 80 15.95 -19.11 -12.51
N ARG A 81 15.15 -19.74 -13.38
CA ARG A 81 13.95 -20.53 -13.03
C ARG A 81 12.95 -19.75 -12.15
N PRO A 82 12.45 -18.59 -12.55
CA PRO A 82 11.59 -17.75 -11.72
C PRO A 82 10.31 -18.47 -11.29
N VAL A 83 9.72 -17.98 -10.21
CA VAL A 83 8.35 -18.30 -9.82
C VAL A 83 7.48 -17.12 -10.26
N PHE A 84 6.57 -17.34 -11.19
CA PHE A 84 5.64 -16.29 -11.63
C PHE A 84 4.46 -16.18 -10.67
N VAL A 85 4.00 -14.95 -10.45
CA VAL A 85 2.81 -14.65 -9.65
C VAL A 85 1.97 -13.58 -10.36
N SER A 86 0.67 -13.85 -10.48
CA SER A 86 -0.33 -12.83 -10.74
C SER A 86 -0.86 -12.33 -9.40
N ARG A 87 -0.77 -11.02 -9.18
CA ARG A 87 -1.16 -10.40 -7.89
C ARG A 87 -2.68 -10.27 -7.78
N SER A 88 -3.39 -10.12 -8.90
CA SER A 88 -4.85 -10.04 -8.96
C SER A 88 -5.53 -11.41 -8.80
N ASP A 89 -4.84 -12.50 -9.13
CA ASP A 89 -5.39 -13.85 -9.06
C ASP A 89 -5.02 -14.56 -7.73
N GLN A 90 -6.04 -14.88 -6.91
CA GLN A 90 -5.87 -15.62 -5.65
C GLN A 90 -5.27 -17.02 -5.86
N ASP A 91 -5.67 -17.72 -6.93
CA ASP A 91 -5.18 -19.07 -7.20
C ASP A 91 -3.73 -19.03 -7.66
N SER A 92 -3.35 -18.02 -8.46
CA SER A 92 -1.95 -17.78 -8.81
C SER A 92 -1.10 -17.55 -7.56
N ARG A 93 -1.53 -16.66 -6.64
CA ARG A 93 -0.82 -16.41 -5.38
C ARG A 93 -0.63 -17.68 -4.56
N ARG A 94 -1.67 -18.52 -4.46
CA ARG A 94 -1.61 -19.79 -3.74
C ARG A 94 -0.59 -20.75 -4.38
N LYS A 95 -0.62 -20.92 -5.70
CA LYS A 95 0.33 -21.77 -6.43
C LYS A 95 1.77 -21.29 -6.27
N THR A 96 2.00 -19.97 -6.29
CA THR A 96 3.31 -19.38 -6.02
C THR A 96 3.82 -19.75 -4.63
N VAL A 97 2.98 -19.64 -3.60
CA VAL A 97 3.34 -20.01 -2.22
C VAL A 97 3.66 -21.50 -2.10
N GLU A 98 2.86 -22.38 -2.72
CA GLU A 98 3.10 -23.82 -2.75
C GLU A 98 4.45 -24.15 -3.41
N GLU A 99 4.80 -23.49 -4.52
CA GLU A 99 6.07 -23.67 -5.21
C GLU A 99 7.26 -23.13 -4.40
N ILE A 100 7.12 -21.97 -3.75
CA ILE A 100 8.13 -21.43 -2.82
C ILE A 100 8.38 -22.43 -1.71
N LYS A 101 7.32 -22.96 -1.07
CA LYS A 101 7.42 -23.95 0.00
C LYS A 101 8.15 -25.21 -0.48
N ARG A 102 7.76 -25.75 -1.64
CA ARG A 102 8.40 -26.95 -2.23
C ARG A 102 9.90 -26.76 -2.47
N ARG A 103 10.31 -25.59 -2.97
CA ARG A 103 11.73 -25.28 -3.25
C ARG A 103 12.51 -25.00 -1.98
N ALA A 104 11.94 -24.23 -1.05
CA ALA A 104 12.57 -23.86 0.20
C ALA A 104 12.84 -25.09 1.09
N GLN A 105 11.96 -26.08 1.07
CA GLN A 105 12.08 -27.32 1.83
C GLN A 105 12.88 -28.42 1.12
N SER A 106 13.52 -28.11 -0.01
CA SER A 106 14.25 -29.10 -0.81
C SER A 106 15.66 -29.46 -0.30
N GLY A 107 16.08 -28.87 0.82
CA GLY A 107 17.41 -29.09 1.40
C GLY A 107 18.54 -28.53 0.53
N GLY A 108 18.34 -27.37 -0.11
CA GLY A 108 19.34 -26.71 -0.94
C GLY A 108 19.51 -27.29 -2.36
N LYS A 109 18.62 -28.19 -2.81
CA LYS A 109 18.64 -28.73 -4.19
C LYS A 109 18.22 -27.69 -5.24
N TRP A 110 17.52 -26.65 -4.82
CA TRP A 110 17.11 -25.54 -5.67
C TRP A 110 17.95 -24.29 -5.38
N PRO A 111 18.13 -23.41 -6.39
CA PRO A 111 18.69 -22.08 -6.14
C PRO A 111 17.89 -21.32 -5.09
N GLN A 112 18.57 -20.50 -4.29
CA GLN A 112 17.92 -19.62 -3.33
C GLN A 112 16.87 -18.74 -4.02
N ILE A 113 15.77 -18.46 -3.34
CA ILE A 113 14.66 -17.66 -3.86
C ILE A 113 14.77 -16.26 -3.28
N MET A 114 14.92 -15.27 -4.15
CA MET A 114 14.91 -13.86 -3.82
C MET A 114 13.49 -13.32 -3.85
N ILE A 115 13.06 -12.71 -2.75
CA ILE A 115 11.71 -12.16 -2.60
C ILE A 115 11.80 -10.77 -1.98
N PHE A 116 11.10 -9.81 -2.57
CA PHE A 116 10.83 -8.50 -1.96
C PHE A 116 9.49 -8.57 -1.24
N PRO A 117 9.47 -8.74 0.10
CA PRO A 117 8.24 -8.95 0.84
C PRO A 117 7.32 -7.73 0.86
N GLU A 118 7.81 -6.51 0.58
CA GLU A 118 6.95 -5.33 0.35
C GLU A 118 5.92 -5.56 -0.76
N GLY A 119 6.28 -6.35 -1.78
CA GLY A 119 5.38 -6.66 -2.90
C GLY A 119 5.10 -5.47 -3.82
N THR A 120 5.79 -4.33 -3.67
CA THR A 120 5.75 -3.17 -4.58
C THR A 120 7.03 -2.37 -4.44
N CYS A 121 7.31 -1.49 -5.41
CA CYS A 121 8.38 -0.52 -5.28
C CYS A 121 7.93 0.68 -4.42
N THR A 122 8.80 1.15 -3.53
CA THR A 122 8.64 2.27 -2.60
C THR A 122 9.80 3.26 -2.76
N ASN A 123 9.75 4.39 -2.05
CA ASN A 123 10.74 5.47 -2.13
C ASN A 123 11.93 5.32 -1.15
N ARG A 124 12.02 4.21 -0.41
CA ARG A 124 13.06 3.91 0.60
C ARG A 124 13.06 4.74 1.88
N THR A 125 12.11 5.66 2.10
CA THR A 125 12.11 6.47 3.33
C THR A 125 11.69 5.68 4.56
N CYS A 126 10.92 4.61 4.36
CA CYS A 126 10.49 3.66 5.39
C CYS A 126 10.23 2.28 4.76
N LEU A 127 10.07 1.24 5.60
CA LEU A 127 9.60 -0.07 5.16
C LEU A 127 8.10 -0.23 5.44
N ILE A 128 7.34 -0.53 4.38
CA ILE A 128 5.91 -0.87 4.48
C ILE A 128 5.69 -2.28 5.04
N THR A 129 4.44 -2.67 5.26
CA THR A 129 4.08 -4.01 5.72
C THR A 129 4.54 -5.10 4.76
N PHE A 130 5.28 -6.08 5.30
CA PHE A 130 5.75 -7.23 4.55
C PHE A 130 4.65 -8.26 4.35
N LYS A 131 4.44 -8.68 3.10
CA LYS A 131 3.52 -9.77 2.77
C LYS A 131 4.08 -11.10 3.31
N PRO A 132 3.23 -11.97 3.89
CA PRO A 132 3.69 -13.19 4.57
C PRO A 132 4.19 -14.29 3.61
N GLY A 133 4.03 -14.14 2.29
CA GLY A 133 4.29 -15.20 1.31
C GLY A 133 5.68 -15.83 1.38
N ALA A 134 6.72 -15.04 1.67
CA ALA A 134 8.09 -15.52 1.85
C ALA A 134 8.30 -16.32 3.16
N PHE A 135 7.42 -16.11 4.13
CA PHE A 135 7.57 -16.56 5.52
C PHE A 135 6.68 -17.78 5.83
N ILE A 136 5.64 -18.03 5.01
CA ILE A 136 4.76 -19.22 5.11
C ILE A 136 5.51 -20.56 5.18
N PRO A 137 6.65 -20.78 4.47
CA PRO A 137 7.36 -22.05 4.58
C PRO A 137 7.92 -22.36 5.98
N GLY A 138 8.06 -21.37 6.87
CA GLY A 138 8.58 -21.54 8.23
C GLY A 138 10.05 -21.94 8.29
N VAL A 139 10.82 -21.69 7.24
CA VAL A 139 12.27 -21.99 7.17
C VAL A 139 13.11 -20.75 7.47
N PRO A 140 14.40 -20.90 7.80
CA PRO A 140 15.31 -19.76 7.93
C PRO A 140 15.38 -18.94 6.63
N VAL A 141 15.38 -17.62 6.79
CA VAL A 141 15.58 -16.66 5.70
C VAL A 141 16.86 -15.87 5.93
N GLN A 142 17.47 -15.37 4.86
CA GLN A 142 18.54 -14.39 5.00
C GLN A 142 18.03 -13.02 4.55
N PRO A 143 17.92 -12.06 5.48
CA PRO A 143 17.60 -10.69 5.12
C PRO A 143 18.76 -10.03 4.37
N VAL A 144 18.45 -9.30 3.31
CA VAL A 144 19.43 -8.58 2.50
C VAL A 144 18.94 -7.15 2.30
N VAL A 145 19.75 -6.18 2.70
CA VAL A 145 19.37 -4.77 2.59
C VAL A 145 20.10 -4.08 1.44
N LEU A 146 19.37 -3.26 0.69
CA LEU A 146 19.88 -2.53 -0.46
C LEU A 146 20.00 -1.04 -0.15
N ARG A 147 21.12 -0.42 -0.53
CA ARG A 147 21.30 1.03 -0.48
C ARG A 147 21.80 1.56 -1.80
N TYR A 148 21.30 2.73 -2.19
CA TYR A 148 21.72 3.46 -3.38
C TYR A 148 22.30 4.81 -2.94
N PRO A 149 23.57 4.85 -2.46
CA PRO A 149 24.20 6.07 -1.95
C PRO A 149 24.65 6.99 -3.11
N ASN A 150 23.72 7.34 -3.98
CA ASN A 150 23.93 8.17 -5.16
C ASN A 150 23.58 9.62 -4.86
N ARG A 151 24.26 10.56 -5.51
CA ARG A 151 24.01 11.99 -5.32
C ARG A 151 22.61 12.40 -5.78
N LEU A 152 22.16 11.85 -6.91
CA LEU A 152 20.81 12.04 -7.42
C LEU A 152 20.05 10.73 -7.33
N ASP A 153 18.79 10.81 -6.89
CA ASP A 153 17.88 9.68 -6.96
C ASP A 153 17.28 9.57 -8.36
N THR A 154 17.94 8.79 -9.21
CA THR A 154 17.47 8.47 -10.56
C THR A 154 16.86 7.08 -10.65
N ILE A 155 16.73 6.37 -9.52
CA ILE A 155 16.45 4.93 -9.46
C ILE A 155 15.02 4.65 -8.97
N THR A 156 14.49 5.48 -8.07
CA THR A 156 13.16 5.27 -7.47
C THR A 156 12.05 5.23 -8.51
N TRP A 157 11.41 4.07 -8.64
CA TRP A 157 10.24 3.86 -9.49
C TRP A 157 9.02 3.58 -8.63
N THR A 158 8.30 4.64 -8.26
CA THR A 158 7.02 4.58 -7.55
C THR A 158 5.85 4.80 -8.50
N TRP A 159 4.64 4.56 -8.03
CA TRP A 159 3.41 4.70 -8.81
C TRP A 159 3.16 6.14 -9.33
N GLN A 160 3.37 7.15 -8.49
CA GLN A 160 3.30 8.58 -8.88
C GLN A 160 4.61 9.09 -9.51
N GLY A 161 5.63 8.23 -9.59
CA GLY A 161 6.96 8.58 -10.05
C GLY A 161 7.09 8.56 -11.58
N PRO A 162 8.26 8.94 -12.10
CA PRO A 162 8.57 8.79 -13.52
C PRO A 162 8.42 7.33 -13.98
N GLY A 163 7.88 7.12 -15.18
CA GLY A 163 7.80 5.78 -15.77
C GLY A 163 9.17 5.14 -15.99
N ALA A 164 9.20 3.80 -16.10
CA ALA A 164 10.43 3.01 -16.14
C ALA A 164 11.45 3.47 -17.21
N LEU A 165 11.00 3.88 -18.40
CA LEU A 165 11.88 4.40 -19.45
C LEU A 165 12.52 5.74 -19.08
N LYS A 166 11.79 6.61 -18.39
CA LYS A 166 12.32 7.89 -17.90
C LYS A 166 13.33 7.66 -16.77
N ILE A 167 13.06 6.72 -15.86
CA ILE A 167 14.01 6.28 -14.82
C ILE A 167 15.30 5.73 -15.45
N LEU A 168 15.19 4.88 -16.48
CA LEU A 168 16.33 4.36 -17.22
C LEU A 168 17.16 5.50 -17.83
N TRP A 169 16.49 6.41 -18.54
CA TRP A 169 17.14 7.58 -19.14
C TRP A 169 17.88 8.43 -18.10
N LEU A 170 17.20 8.79 -17.01
CA LEU A 170 17.79 9.58 -15.93
C LEU A 170 19.01 8.88 -15.30
N THR A 171 18.92 7.56 -15.09
CA THR A 171 20.03 6.77 -14.55
C THR A 171 21.23 6.71 -15.49
N LEU A 172 20.99 6.61 -16.80
CA LEU A 172 22.06 6.64 -17.82
C LEU A 172 22.70 8.03 -17.96
N CYS A 173 21.97 9.11 -17.67
CA CYS A 173 22.53 10.46 -17.59
C CYS A 173 23.41 10.67 -16.36
N GLN A 174 23.26 9.85 -15.31
CA GLN A 174 24.15 9.85 -14.16
C GLN A 174 25.42 9.06 -14.50
N PHE A 175 26.55 9.77 -14.63
CA PHE A 175 27.84 9.18 -15.02
C PHE A 175 28.26 8.00 -14.14
N HIS A 176 27.89 7.99 -12.86
CA HIS A 176 28.24 6.92 -11.94
C HIS A 176 27.11 6.62 -10.96
N ASN A 177 26.74 5.34 -10.90
CA ASN A 177 25.82 4.80 -9.92
C ASN A 177 26.55 3.75 -9.05
N GLN A 178 26.24 3.78 -7.76
CA GLN A 178 26.65 2.81 -6.75
C GLN A 178 25.41 2.11 -6.19
N VAL A 179 25.56 0.81 -5.94
CA VAL A 179 24.63 0.03 -5.12
C VAL A 179 25.43 -0.69 -4.02
N GLU A 180 24.90 -0.69 -2.81
CA GLU A 180 25.38 -1.49 -1.71
C GLU A 180 24.39 -2.61 -1.41
N ILE A 181 24.92 -3.83 -1.31
CA ILE A 181 24.19 -5.05 -1.00
C ILE A 181 24.76 -5.57 0.31
N GLU A 182 23.96 -5.60 1.36
CA GLU A 182 24.39 -6.08 2.67
C GLU A 182 23.59 -7.32 3.06
N PHE A 183 24.29 -8.44 3.15
CA PHE A 183 23.75 -9.70 3.64
C PHE A 183 23.78 -9.69 5.18
N LEU A 184 22.60 -9.67 5.79
CA LEU A 184 22.45 -9.75 7.24
C LEU A 184 22.63 -11.21 7.71
N PRO A 185 22.83 -11.44 9.03
CA PRO A 185 22.84 -12.79 9.58
C PRO A 185 21.56 -13.56 9.23
N VAL A 186 21.68 -14.89 9.09
CA VAL A 186 20.53 -15.76 8.84
C VAL A 186 19.55 -15.64 10.00
N TYR A 187 18.29 -15.33 9.68
CA TYR A 187 17.21 -15.26 10.63
C TYR A 187 16.50 -16.62 10.67
N SER A 188 16.51 -17.26 11.85
CA SER A 188 15.82 -18.52 12.08
C SER A 188 14.52 -18.27 12.84
N PRO A 189 13.35 -18.69 12.34
CA PRO A 189 12.09 -18.41 13.00
C PRO A 189 11.93 -19.24 14.27
N SER A 190 11.39 -18.59 15.30
CA SER A 190 10.85 -19.22 16.52
C SER A 190 9.64 -20.12 16.23
N GLU A 191 9.22 -20.91 17.22
CA GLU A 191 8.05 -21.78 17.08
C GLU A 191 6.75 -20.98 16.91
N GLU A 192 6.67 -19.79 17.49
CA GLU A 192 5.57 -18.85 17.32
C GLU A 192 5.54 -18.32 15.88
N GLU A 193 6.67 -17.85 15.36
CA GLU A 193 6.80 -17.34 13.99
C GLU A 193 6.56 -18.42 12.92
N ARG A 194 6.86 -19.68 13.21
CA ARG A 194 6.51 -20.80 12.32
C ARG A 194 5.01 -21.02 12.20
N LYS A 195 4.25 -20.69 13.26
CA LYS A 195 2.79 -20.78 13.28
C LYS A 195 2.13 -19.50 12.78
N ASP A 196 2.80 -18.36 12.91
CA ASP A 196 2.35 -17.04 12.47
C ASP A 196 3.34 -16.40 11.47
N PRO A 197 3.12 -16.63 10.15
CA PRO A 197 3.94 -16.02 9.11
C PRO A 197 3.88 -14.48 9.07
N ALA A 198 2.82 -13.85 9.60
CA ALA A 198 2.72 -12.39 9.64
C ALA A 198 3.61 -11.82 10.74
N LEU A 199 3.64 -12.46 11.92
CA LEU A 199 4.60 -12.15 12.98
C LEU A 199 6.04 -12.32 12.49
N TYR A 200 6.32 -13.43 11.79
CA TYR A 200 7.64 -13.67 11.21
C TYR A 200 8.04 -12.55 10.23
N ALA A 201 7.14 -12.18 9.33
CA ALA A 201 7.36 -11.08 8.39
C ALA A 201 7.65 -9.75 9.10
N SER A 202 6.89 -9.44 10.16
CA SER A 202 7.04 -8.22 10.94
C SER A 202 8.38 -8.14 11.68
N ASN A 203 8.80 -9.25 12.29
CA ASN A 203 10.09 -9.29 13.01
C ASN A 203 11.27 -9.16 12.05
N VAL A 204 11.24 -9.84 10.90
CA VAL A 204 12.27 -9.68 9.86
C VAL A 204 12.28 -8.25 9.30
N ARG A 205 11.10 -7.64 9.07
CA ARG A 205 10.98 -6.23 8.67
C ARG A 205 11.70 -5.32 9.67
N ARG A 206 11.51 -5.52 10.97
CA ARG A 206 12.15 -4.70 12.03
C ARG A 206 13.67 -4.82 11.99
N VAL A 207 14.21 -6.03 11.85
CA VAL A 207 15.66 -6.27 11.71
C VAL A 207 16.23 -5.55 10.49
N MET A 208 15.51 -5.58 9.36
CA MET A 208 15.93 -4.90 8.14
C MET A 208 15.84 -3.37 8.27
N ALA A 209 14.80 -2.85 8.90
CA ALA A 209 14.61 -1.42 9.15
C ALA A 209 15.73 -0.86 10.03
N GLU A 210 16.09 -1.58 11.10
CA GLU A 210 17.19 -1.22 12.00
C GLU A 210 18.53 -1.19 11.25
N ALA A 211 18.83 -2.21 10.44
CA ALA A 211 20.05 -2.24 9.63
C ALA A 211 20.09 -1.08 8.60
N LEU A 212 18.94 -0.73 8.01
CA LEU A 212 18.82 0.38 7.07
C LEU A 212 18.87 1.77 7.73
N GLY A 213 18.53 1.87 9.02
CA GLY A 213 18.37 3.14 9.72
C GLY A 213 17.11 3.91 9.28
N VAL A 214 16.03 3.20 8.93
CA VAL A 214 14.76 3.79 8.47
C VAL A 214 13.61 3.38 9.39
N SER A 215 12.53 4.15 9.37
CA SER A 215 11.31 3.80 10.11
C SER A 215 10.52 2.67 9.41
N ILE A 216 9.58 2.08 10.16
CA ILE A 216 8.56 1.19 9.61
C ILE A 216 7.21 1.91 9.56
N THR A 217 6.36 1.52 8.63
CA THR A 217 4.96 1.94 8.57
C THR A 217 4.07 0.73 8.34
N ASP A 218 2.87 0.76 8.91
CA ASP A 218 1.91 -0.34 8.76
C ASP A 218 1.04 -0.21 7.49
N TYR A 219 1.30 0.81 6.67
CA TYR A 219 0.74 0.86 5.32
C TYR A 219 1.09 -0.38 4.51
N THR A 220 0.11 -0.80 3.72
CA THR A 220 0.14 -2.00 2.89
C THR A 220 0.15 -1.61 1.41
N PHE A 221 0.42 -2.59 0.56
CA PHE A 221 0.27 -2.42 -0.88
C PHE A 221 -1.15 -1.99 -1.26
N GLU A 222 -2.15 -2.55 -0.58
CA GLU A 222 -3.57 -2.28 -0.80
C GLU A 222 -3.92 -0.83 -0.44
N ASP A 223 -3.27 -0.25 0.58
CA ASP A 223 -3.41 1.18 0.91
C ASP A 223 -2.85 2.09 -0.18
N CYS A 224 -1.70 1.72 -0.77
CA CYS A 224 -1.18 2.45 -1.92
C CYS A 224 -2.15 2.37 -3.12
N GLN A 225 -2.82 1.24 -3.35
CA GLN A 225 -3.81 1.14 -4.42
C GLN A 225 -5.03 2.03 -4.15
N LEU A 226 -5.47 2.12 -2.91
CA LEU A 226 -6.57 3.00 -2.51
C LEU A 226 -6.20 4.49 -2.73
N ALA A 227 -5.04 4.92 -2.23
CA ALA A 227 -4.57 6.30 -2.37
C ALA A 227 -4.31 6.73 -3.82
N LEU A 228 -4.04 5.77 -4.71
CA LEU A 228 -3.62 6.01 -6.09
C LEU A 228 -4.64 5.55 -7.12
N ALA A 229 -5.84 5.18 -6.67
CA ALA A 229 -6.87 4.75 -7.58
C ALA A 229 -7.25 5.88 -8.51
N GLU A 230 -7.12 5.62 -9.80
CA GLU A 230 -7.62 6.51 -10.84
C GLU A 230 -9.14 6.30 -10.95
N GLY A 231 -9.88 7.40 -10.88
CA GLY A 231 -11.33 7.46 -10.96
C GLY A 231 -11.78 8.92 -11.05
N GLN A 232 -13.06 9.16 -11.28
CA GLN A 232 -13.62 10.53 -11.34
C GLN A 232 -13.54 11.24 -9.98
N LEU A 233 -13.46 10.48 -8.89
CA LEU A 233 -13.27 10.99 -7.53
C LEU A 233 -11.91 10.51 -7.02
N ARG A 234 -10.89 11.34 -7.17
CA ARG A 234 -9.57 11.08 -6.56
C ARG A 234 -9.63 11.39 -5.07
N LEU A 235 -9.04 10.50 -4.27
CA LEU A 235 -8.95 10.72 -2.83
C LEU A 235 -7.94 11.84 -2.52
N PRO A 236 -8.30 12.80 -1.65
CA PRO A 236 -7.38 13.83 -1.16
C PRO A 236 -6.20 13.25 -0.36
N GLU A 237 -5.12 14.03 -0.24
CA GLU A 237 -3.93 13.64 0.54
C GLU A 237 -4.23 13.43 2.03
N ASP A 238 -5.24 14.12 2.57
CA ASP A 238 -5.69 14.10 3.97
C ASP A 238 -6.86 13.14 4.22
N THR A 239 -7.15 12.22 3.29
CA THR A 239 -8.26 11.28 3.43
C THR A 239 -8.12 10.38 4.66
N CYS A 240 -9.20 10.28 5.45
CA CYS A 240 -9.28 9.33 6.57
C CYS A 240 -9.53 7.88 6.12
N LEU A 241 -9.77 7.63 4.83
CA LEU A 241 -10.10 6.30 4.31
C LEU A 241 -8.94 5.31 4.42
N LEU A 242 -7.70 5.79 4.46
CA LEU A 242 -6.53 4.94 4.71
C LEU A 242 -6.54 4.38 6.13
N GLU A 243 -6.90 5.22 7.10
CA GLU A 243 -7.04 4.82 8.50
C GLU A 243 -8.22 3.87 8.68
N PHE A 244 -9.36 4.22 8.08
CA PHE A 244 -10.53 3.34 8.04
C PHE A 244 -10.19 1.96 7.46
N ALA A 245 -9.50 1.90 6.31
CA ALA A 245 -9.06 0.65 5.70
C ALA A 245 -8.12 -0.16 6.61
N ARG A 246 -7.24 0.52 7.36
CA ARG A 246 -6.36 -0.09 8.36
C ARG A 246 -7.16 -0.76 9.48
N LEU A 247 -8.11 -0.05 10.08
CA LEU A 247 -8.95 -0.56 11.17
C LEU A 247 -9.83 -1.73 10.72
N VAL A 248 -10.45 -1.64 9.54
CA VAL A 248 -11.25 -2.75 8.96
C VAL A 248 -10.41 -4.03 8.82
N ARG A 249 -9.17 -3.91 8.34
CA ARG A 249 -8.24 -5.06 8.27
C ARG A 249 -7.81 -5.56 9.64
N GLY A 250 -7.59 -4.65 10.60
CA GLY A 250 -7.26 -4.97 11.99
C GLY A 250 -8.33 -5.83 12.67
N LEU A 251 -9.61 -5.61 12.33
CA LEU A 251 -10.74 -6.43 12.76
C LEU A 251 -10.84 -7.79 12.06
N GLY A 252 -9.93 -8.11 11.14
CA GLY A 252 -9.92 -9.34 10.37
C GLY A 252 -10.97 -9.40 9.25
N LEU A 253 -11.62 -8.27 8.94
CA LEU A 253 -12.60 -8.15 7.87
C LEU A 253 -11.85 -8.04 6.53
N LYS A 254 -12.01 -9.06 5.68
CA LYS A 254 -11.31 -9.12 4.38
C LYS A 254 -12.10 -8.38 3.30
N PRO A 255 -11.50 -7.43 2.57
CA PRO A 255 -12.17 -6.65 1.53
C PRO A 255 -12.92 -7.52 0.50
N GLU A 256 -12.37 -8.66 0.08
CA GLU A 256 -13.02 -9.49 -0.95
C GLU A 256 -14.31 -10.16 -0.47
N LYS A 257 -14.42 -10.41 0.84
CA LYS A 257 -15.66 -10.92 1.44
C LYS A 257 -16.66 -9.80 1.66
N LEU A 258 -16.16 -8.63 2.06
CA LEU A 258 -16.97 -7.44 2.30
C LEU A 258 -17.60 -6.93 1.01
N ASP A 259 -16.86 -6.93 -0.10
CA ASP A 259 -17.35 -6.54 -1.42
C ASP A 259 -18.61 -7.32 -1.83
N ARG A 260 -18.60 -8.65 -1.63
CA ARG A 260 -19.76 -9.52 -1.90
C ARG A 260 -20.93 -9.32 -0.94
N ALA A 261 -20.68 -8.68 0.20
CA ALA A 261 -21.66 -8.38 1.22
C ALA A 261 -22.15 -6.92 1.16
N LEU A 262 -21.57 -6.06 0.32
CA LEU A 262 -21.89 -4.64 0.26
C LEU A 262 -23.38 -4.39 0.02
N ASP A 263 -24.00 -5.09 -0.94
CA ASP A 263 -25.43 -4.94 -1.23
C ASP A 263 -26.29 -5.28 -0.02
N ARG A 264 -25.92 -6.34 0.72
CA ARG A 264 -26.60 -6.73 1.97
C ARG A 264 -26.42 -5.70 3.08
N HIS A 265 -25.23 -5.11 3.19
CA HIS A 265 -24.98 -4.04 4.15
C HIS A 265 -25.78 -2.79 3.78
N ALA A 266 -25.87 -2.45 2.49
CA ALA A 266 -26.64 -1.33 1.99
C ALA A 266 -28.15 -1.50 2.23
N GLU A 267 -28.72 -2.67 1.93
CA GLU A 267 -30.13 -2.97 2.22
C GLU A 267 -30.47 -2.80 3.70
N ARG A 268 -29.59 -3.29 4.59
CA ARG A 268 -29.77 -3.15 6.04
C ARG A 268 -29.67 -1.69 6.51
N ALA A 269 -28.74 -0.93 5.93
CA ALA A 269 -28.56 0.47 6.24
C ALA A 269 -29.75 1.32 5.76
N GLY A 270 -30.31 1.01 4.59
CA GLY A 270 -31.49 1.67 4.03
C GLY A 270 -32.81 1.29 4.72
N ALA A 271 -32.90 0.12 5.35
CA ALA A 271 -34.14 -0.36 5.99
C ALA A 271 -34.46 0.33 7.34
N LYS A 272 -33.47 0.91 8.03
CA LYS A 272 -33.69 1.67 9.28
C LYS A 272 -33.88 3.16 8.95
N PRO A 273 -34.96 3.82 9.41
CA PRO A 273 -35.12 5.27 9.26
C PRO A 273 -33.93 6.02 9.87
N GLY A 274 -33.15 6.72 9.04
CA GLY A 274 -31.97 7.48 9.46
C GLY A 274 -30.68 6.66 9.67
N GLY A 275 -30.71 5.34 9.49
CA GLY A 275 -29.49 4.49 9.48
C GLY A 275 -28.71 4.39 10.79
N ARG A 276 -29.19 5.00 11.89
CA ARG A 276 -28.40 5.12 13.13
C ARG A 276 -28.26 3.82 13.91
N VAL A 277 -27.05 3.56 14.40
CA VAL A 277 -26.70 2.39 15.21
C VAL A 277 -25.73 2.75 16.34
N THR A 278 -25.92 2.10 17.48
CA THR A 278 -24.99 2.17 18.63
C THR A 278 -23.81 1.21 18.45
N LEU A 279 -22.73 1.39 19.21
CA LEU A 279 -21.54 0.53 19.15
C LEU A 279 -21.86 -0.98 19.30
N PRO A 280 -22.71 -1.44 20.24
CA PRO A 280 -23.07 -2.85 20.33
C PRO A 280 -23.85 -3.37 19.12
N GLU A 281 -24.74 -2.54 18.54
CA GLU A 281 -25.48 -2.90 17.32
C GLU A 281 -24.54 -2.99 16.12
N PHE A 282 -23.58 -2.07 16.02
CA PHE A 282 -22.55 -2.06 14.98
C PHE A 282 -21.67 -3.32 15.06
N ALA A 283 -21.20 -3.68 16.26
CA ALA A 283 -20.46 -4.90 16.52
C ALA A 283 -21.23 -6.15 16.04
N ALA A 284 -22.51 -6.24 16.39
CA ALA A 284 -23.38 -7.36 16.00
C ALA A 284 -23.58 -7.45 14.48
N GLN A 285 -23.65 -6.30 13.78
CA GLN A 285 -23.80 -6.26 12.33
C GLN A 285 -22.54 -6.72 11.58
N LEU A 286 -21.37 -6.36 12.11
CA LEU A 286 -20.08 -6.80 11.57
C LEU A 286 -19.72 -8.23 11.97
N GLY A 287 -20.39 -8.77 13.01
CA GLY A 287 -20.12 -10.11 13.52
C GLY A 287 -18.78 -10.20 14.28
N VAL A 288 -18.36 -9.08 14.89
CA VAL A 288 -17.11 -8.96 15.65
C VAL A 288 -17.41 -8.55 17.10
N PRO A 289 -16.59 -8.96 18.08
CA PRO A 289 -16.75 -8.48 19.44
C PRO A 289 -16.41 -7.00 19.56
N VAL A 290 -16.97 -6.34 20.57
CA VAL A 290 -16.52 -4.99 20.96
C VAL A 290 -15.07 -5.08 21.42
N SER A 291 -14.22 -4.27 20.81
CA SER A 291 -12.78 -4.21 21.02
C SER A 291 -12.31 -2.78 20.79
N GLU A 292 -11.12 -2.44 21.28
CA GLU A 292 -10.50 -1.11 21.09
C GLU A 292 -10.45 -0.72 19.60
N ALA A 293 -10.04 -1.64 18.72
CA ALA A 293 -10.05 -1.40 17.27
C ALA A 293 -11.45 -1.16 16.67
N LEU A 294 -12.51 -1.73 17.26
CA LEU A 294 -13.88 -1.45 16.84
C LEU A 294 -14.37 -0.10 17.37
N GLU A 295 -13.97 0.28 18.57
CA GLU A 295 -14.25 1.60 19.16
C GLU A 295 -13.57 2.70 18.34
N ASP A 296 -12.31 2.50 17.96
CA ASP A 296 -11.59 3.40 17.05
C ASP A 296 -12.31 3.53 15.71
N LEU A 297 -12.74 2.40 15.12
CA LEU A 297 -13.48 2.40 13.85
C LEU A 297 -14.82 3.13 13.97
N PHE A 298 -15.53 2.93 15.08
CA PHE A 298 -16.81 3.59 15.36
C PHE A 298 -16.61 5.11 15.52
N SER A 299 -15.53 5.52 16.20
CA SER A 299 -15.21 6.93 16.45
C SER A 299 -14.96 7.73 15.17
N LEU A 300 -14.52 7.08 14.08
CA LEU A 300 -14.36 7.74 12.77
C LEU A 300 -15.67 8.28 12.21
N PHE A 301 -16.82 7.74 12.62
CA PHE A 301 -18.14 8.15 12.15
C PHE A 301 -18.97 8.86 13.23
N ASP A 302 -18.57 8.82 14.50
CA ASP A 302 -19.25 9.51 15.61
C ASP A 302 -18.69 10.91 15.84
N GLU A 303 -18.76 11.77 14.81
CA GLU A 303 -18.21 13.14 14.84
C GLU A 303 -18.79 14.00 15.98
N GLY A 304 -19.99 13.65 16.48
CA GLY A 304 -20.67 14.37 17.55
C GLY A 304 -20.44 13.82 18.96
N GLY A 305 -19.74 12.70 19.12
CA GLY A 305 -19.63 11.98 20.41
C GLY A 305 -20.99 11.55 20.97
N GLY A 306 -21.97 11.34 20.09
CA GLY A 306 -23.36 11.03 20.43
C GLY A 306 -23.58 9.57 20.77
N GLY A 307 -22.58 8.70 20.54
CA GLY A 307 -22.68 7.25 20.74
C GLY A 307 -23.51 6.54 19.67
N GLU A 308 -23.81 7.21 18.56
CA GLU A 308 -24.57 6.68 17.43
C GLU A 308 -23.94 7.13 16.11
N ILE A 309 -23.81 6.20 15.15
CA ILE A 309 -23.29 6.48 13.81
C ILE A 309 -24.33 6.19 12.74
N ASP A 310 -24.28 6.88 11.60
CA ASP A 310 -25.05 6.52 10.42
C ASP A 310 -24.38 5.36 9.68
N LEU A 311 -25.01 4.19 9.70
CA LEU A 311 -24.48 2.99 9.05
C LEU A 311 -24.30 3.17 7.54
N ARG A 312 -25.04 4.08 6.90
CA ARG A 312 -24.91 4.35 5.47
C ARG A 312 -23.54 4.94 5.15
N GLU A 313 -23.01 5.79 6.03
CA GLU A 313 -21.65 6.35 5.88
C GLU A 313 -20.60 5.24 5.95
N TYR A 314 -20.72 4.32 6.91
CA TYR A 314 -19.86 3.14 6.97
C TYR A 314 -19.89 2.33 5.68
N VAL A 315 -21.07 2.09 5.10
CA VAL A 315 -21.21 1.32 3.85
C VAL A 315 -20.59 2.06 2.66
N VAL A 316 -20.73 3.38 2.59
CA VAL A 316 -20.08 4.21 1.56
C VAL A 316 -18.56 4.11 1.66
N ALA A 317 -18.00 4.36 2.85
CA ALA A 317 -16.55 4.26 3.08
C ALA A 317 -16.02 2.85 2.78
N LEU A 318 -16.75 1.81 3.20
CA LEU A 318 -16.41 0.41 2.91
C LEU A 318 -16.44 0.11 1.41
N SER A 319 -17.39 0.67 0.68
CA SER A 319 -17.48 0.52 -0.77
C SER A 319 -16.25 1.09 -1.47
N VAL A 320 -15.78 2.28 -1.07
CA VAL A 320 -14.56 2.88 -1.62
C VAL A 320 -13.33 2.02 -1.35
N VAL A 321 -13.17 1.52 -0.12
CA VAL A 321 -12.03 0.64 0.24
C VAL A 321 -12.07 -0.68 -0.54
N CYS A 322 -13.26 -1.25 -0.78
CA CYS A 322 -13.41 -2.50 -1.50
C CYS A 322 -13.28 -2.32 -3.03
N ARG A 323 -13.66 -1.15 -3.55
CA ARG A 323 -13.76 -0.85 -4.99
C ARG A 323 -13.11 0.50 -5.34
N PRO A 324 -11.80 0.69 -5.08
CA PRO A 324 -11.19 2.01 -5.11
C PRO A 324 -11.21 2.67 -6.51
N SER A 325 -11.28 1.87 -7.60
CA SER A 325 -11.37 2.38 -8.97
C SER A 325 -12.80 2.41 -9.54
N GLN A 326 -13.84 2.07 -8.76
CA GLN A 326 -15.24 2.03 -9.22
C GLN A 326 -16.09 3.05 -8.47
N THR A 327 -15.65 4.31 -8.48
CA THR A 327 -16.27 5.40 -7.72
C THR A 327 -17.76 5.60 -8.08
N LEU A 328 -18.15 5.41 -9.34
CA LEU A 328 -19.57 5.47 -9.75
C LEU A 328 -20.42 4.37 -9.14
N ASP A 329 -19.89 3.16 -8.98
CA ASP A 329 -20.63 2.07 -8.34
C ASP A 329 -20.83 2.36 -6.85
N THR A 330 -19.86 3.00 -6.20
CA THR A 330 -20.02 3.51 -4.83
C THR A 330 -21.09 4.59 -4.75
N VAL A 331 -21.06 5.58 -5.66
CA VAL A 331 -22.08 6.64 -5.69
C VAL A 331 -23.46 6.03 -5.96
N ARG A 332 -23.58 5.07 -6.89
CA ARG A 332 -24.82 4.35 -7.18
C ARG A 332 -25.39 3.65 -5.95
N LEU A 333 -24.53 2.92 -5.23
CA LEU A 333 -24.90 2.24 -3.98
C LEU A 333 -25.39 3.26 -2.94
N ALA A 334 -24.74 4.42 -2.86
CA ALA A 334 -25.14 5.49 -1.97
C ALA A 334 -26.51 6.08 -2.35
N PHE A 335 -26.78 6.33 -3.63
CA PHE A 335 -28.11 6.78 -4.09
C PHE A 335 -29.22 5.78 -3.72
N GLN A 336 -28.94 4.47 -3.71
CA GLN A 336 -29.91 3.46 -3.27
C GLN A 336 -30.23 3.56 -1.76
N MET A 337 -29.26 3.96 -0.93
CA MET A 337 -29.43 4.07 0.52
C MET A 337 -29.99 5.42 0.98
N TYR A 338 -29.69 6.50 0.25
CA TYR A 338 -30.10 7.87 0.60
C TYR A 338 -31.31 8.35 -0.20
N GLY A 339 -31.61 7.72 -1.34
CA GLY A 339 -32.68 8.12 -2.24
C GLY A 339 -34.08 8.02 -1.62
N SER A 340 -34.97 8.93 -2.02
CA SER A 340 -36.40 8.78 -1.76
C SER A 340 -37.02 7.69 -2.63
N GLN A 341 -38.35 7.49 -2.55
CA GLN A 341 -39.05 6.44 -3.30
C GLN A 341 -38.87 6.50 -4.83
N ASP A 342 -38.56 7.69 -5.36
CA ASP A 342 -38.24 7.96 -6.75
C ASP A 342 -36.75 7.80 -7.10
N GLY A 343 -35.91 7.43 -6.13
CA GLY A 343 -34.46 7.28 -6.30
C GLY A 343 -33.70 8.61 -6.38
N SER A 344 -34.36 9.73 -6.06
CA SER A 344 -33.73 11.05 -6.05
C SER A 344 -33.16 11.41 -4.67
N ILE A 345 -32.10 12.22 -4.65
CA ILE A 345 -31.48 12.75 -3.43
C ILE A 345 -31.44 14.28 -3.48
N ASP A 346 -31.39 14.91 -2.31
CA ASP A 346 -31.17 16.35 -2.18
C ASP A 346 -29.67 16.70 -2.03
N GLN A 347 -29.38 17.99 -1.95
CA GLN A 347 -28.01 18.48 -1.80
C GLN A 347 -27.34 18.01 -0.50
N GLY A 348 -28.10 17.89 0.60
CA GLY A 348 -27.56 17.45 1.88
C GLY A 348 -27.11 15.99 1.84
N ALA A 349 -27.93 15.14 1.24
CA ALA A 349 -27.58 13.75 0.99
C ALA A 349 -26.36 13.62 0.06
N LEU A 350 -26.31 14.37 -1.04
CA LEU A 350 -25.11 14.35 -1.92
C LEU A 350 -23.85 14.78 -1.16
N SER A 351 -23.96 15.80 -0.31
CA SER A 351 -22.86 16.29 0.52
C SER A 351 -22.33 15.20 1.45
N CYS A 352 -23.23 14.49 2.14
CA CYS A 352 -22.87 13.39 3.03
C CYS A 352 -22.18 12.26 2.25
N ILE A 353 -22.75 11.83 1.12
CA ILE A 353 -22.20 10.77 0.27
C ILE A 353 -20.77 11.10 -0.19
N LEU A 354 -20.56 12.27 -0.77
CA LEU A 354 -19.24 12.64 -1.33
C LEU A 354 -18.22 12.91 -0.21
N ARG A 355 -18.63 13.53 0.89
CA ARG A 355 -17.76 13.73 2.06
C ARG A 355 -17.23 12.39 2.58
N THR A 356 -18.10 11.42 2.77
CA THR A 356 -17.72 10.08 3.24
C THR A 356 -16.92 9.31 2.19
N ALA A 357 -17.29 9.40 0.91
CA ALA A 357 -16.58 8.71 -0.18
C ALA A 357 -15.17 9.26 -0.42
N LEU A 358 -14.92 10.53 -0.08
CA LEU A 358 -13.59 11.14 -0.13
C LEU A 358 -12.84 11.05 1.21
N GLY A 359 -13.54 10.77 2.30
CA GLY A 359 -12.97 10.69 3.64
C GLY A 359 -12.45 12.03 4.17
N VAL A 360 -13.21 13.11 3.96
CA VAL A 360 -12.85 14.46 4.37
C VAL A 360 -13.83 15.01 5.41
N ALA A 361 -13.40 15.94 6.26
CA ALA A 361 -14.26 16.53 7.29
C ALA A 361 -15.26 17.55 6.70
N GLU A 362 -14.83 18.35 5.72
CA GLU A 362 -15.63 19.38 5.07
C GLU A 362 -15.53 19.26 3.55
N LEU A 363 -16.67 19.39 2.87
CA LEU A 363 -16.75 19.38 1.41
C LEU A 363 -17.90 20.27 0.95
N SER A 364 -17.62 21.25 0.11
CA SER A 364 -18.66 22.02 -0.57
C SER A 364 -19.11 21.29 -1.83
N VAL A 365 -20.40 20.96 -1.90
CA VAL A 365 -21.01 20.31 -3.08
C VAL A 365 -22.03 21.19 -3.79
N ALA A 366 -22.20 22.45 -3.35
CA ALA A 366 -23.29 23.32 -3.82
C ALA A 366 -23.18 23.62 -5.32
N GLU A 367 -21.97 23.90 -5.80
CA GLU A 367 -21.72 24.22 -7.22
C GLU A 367 -21.92 22.98 -8.10
N LEU A 368 -21.43 21.82 -7.64
CA LEU A 368 -21.64 20.53 -8.32
C LEU A 368 -23.14 20.21 -8.41
N PHE A 369 -23.86 20.31 -7.29
CA PHE A 369 -25.29 20.00 -7.24
C PHE A 369 -26.08 20.88 -8.22
N ARG A 370 -25.79 22.19 -8.24
CA ARG A 370 -26.43 23.13 -9.18
C ARG A 370 -26.06 22.84 -10.64
N ALA A 371 -24.85 22.37 -10.91
CA ALA A 371 -24.44 22.00 -12.27
C ALA A 371 -25.17 20.75 -12.80
N ILE A 372 -25.55 19.84 -11.88
CA ILE A 372 -26.32 18.62 -12.20
C ILE A 372 -27.83 18.92 -12.27
N ASP A 373 -28.39 19.63 -11.30
CA ASP A 373 -29.80 20.00 -11.22
C ASP A 373 -30.14 21.21 -12.12
N GLN A 374 -29.95 21.03 -13.44
CA GLN A 374 -30.20 22.08 -14.43
C GLN A 374 -31.67 22.53 -14.50
N GLU A 375 -32.59 21.67 -14.06
CA GLU A 375 -34.02 21.92 -14.02
C GLU A 375 -34.46 22.60 -12.71
N GLU A 376 -33.53 22.88 -11.78
CA GLU A 376 -33.77 23.51 -10.47
C GLU A 376 -34.88 22.82 -9.65
N THR A 377 -34.92 21.49 -9.73
CA THR A 377 -35.94 20.68 -9.04
C THR A 377 -35.66 20.55 -7.54
N GLY A 378 -34.43 20.89 -7.11
CA GLY A 378 -33.92 20.69 -5.75
C GLY A 378 -33.53 19.25 -5.46
N LYS A 379 -33.55 18.36 -6.47
CA LYS A 379 -33.26 16.94 -6.35
C LYS A 379 -32.54 16.42 -7.59
N ILE A 380 -31.71 15.40 -7.42
CA ILE A 380 -31.03 14.73 -8.55
C ILE A 380 -31.19 13.22 -8.45
N THR A 381 -31.28 12.53 -9.59
CA THR A 381 -31.21 11.06 -9.63
C THR A 381 -29.79 10.59 -9.96
N PHE A 382 -29.51 9.30 -9.73
CA PHE A 382 -28.22 8.74 -10.12
C PHE A 382 -27.97 8.87 -11.63
N ALA A 383 -29.03 8.79 -12.45
CA ALA A 383 -28.91 8.94 -13.90
C ALA A 383 -28.51 10.37 -14.33
N ASP A 384 -28.86 11.38 -13.55
CA ASP A 384 -28.44 12.76 -13.79
C ASP A 384 -26.98 12.95 -13.42
N PHE A 385 -26.57 12.39 -12.27
CA PHE A 385 -25.18 12.38 -11.82
C PHE A 385 -24.27 11.63 -12.80
N GLU A 386 -24.66 10.42 -13.22
CA GLU A 386 -23.90 9.57 -14.15
C GLU A 386 -23.71 10.28 -15.50
N ARG A 387 -24.78 10.85 -16.06
CA ARG A 387 -24.71 11.62 -17.32
C ARG A 387 -23.78 12.82 -17.21
N PHE A 388 -23.82 13.54 -16.09
CA PHE A 388 -22.93 14.66 -15.83
C PHE A 388 -21.47 14.19 -15.75
N ALA A 389 -21.19 13.14 -14.98
CA ALA A 389 -19.85 12.58 -14.80
C ALA A 389 -19.25 11.99 -16.10
N GLU A 390 -20.09 11.45 -17.00
CA GLU A 390 -19.68 11.02 -18.34
C GLU A 390 -19.34 12.22 -19.25
N THR A 391 -20.08 13.31 -19.12
CA THR A 391 -19.87 14.53 -19.91
C THR A 391 -18.65 15.32 -19.44
N TYR A 392 -18.39 15.32 -18.13
CA TYR A 392 -17.31 16.05 -17.48
C TYR A 392 -16.46 15.10 -16.62
N PRO A 393 -15.57 14.28 -17.21
CA PRO A 393 -14.80 13.26 -16.47
C PRO A 393 -13.94 13.81 -15.32
N ASP A 394 -13.50 15.06 -15.43
CA ASP A 394 -12.65 15.74 -14.45
C ASP A 394 -13.44 16.69 -13.51
N PHE A 395 -14.77 16.50 -13.38
CA PHE A 395 -15.63 17.41 -12.61
C PHE A 395 -15.18 17.58 -11.15
N ALA A 396 -14.54 16.58 -10.55
CA ALA A 396 -14.08 16.69 -9.16
C ALA A 396 -13.02 17.80 -9.00
N GLU A 397 -12.09 17.95 -9.95
CA GLU A 397 -11.06 18.99 -9.90
C GLU A 397 -11.67 20.39 -10.00
N GLU A 398 -12.75 20.54 -10.78
CA GLU A 398 -13.40 21.83 -11.02
C GLU A 398 -14.38 22.21 -9.90
N TYR A 399 -15.18 21.25 -9.41
CA TYR A 399 -16.30 21.53 -8.52
C TYR A 399 -16.07 21.10 -7.05
N LEU A 400 -15.16 20.16 -6.80
CA LEU A 400 -14.87 19.66 -5.44
C LEU A 400 -13.51 20.15 -4.91
N TYR A 401 -12.54 20.41 -5.80
CA TYR A 401 -11.18 20.88 -5.45
C TYR A 401 -10.77 22.22 -6.11
N PRO A 402 -11.61 23.26 -6.09
CA PRO A 402 -11.34 24.50 -6.82
C PRO A 402 -10.08 25.25 -6.35
N ASP A 403 -9.58 25.00 -5.14
CA ASP A 403 -8.36 25.63 -4.61
C ASP A 403 -7.07 24.87 -4.99
N GLN A 404 -7.12 23.58 -5.30
CA GLN A 404 -5.94 22.82 -5.74
C GLN A 404 -5.50 23.17 -7.17
N THR A 405 -6.45 23.56 -8.03
CA THR A 405 -6.18 24.03 -9.39
C THR A 405 -5.44 25.37 -9.43
N ARG A 406 -5.55 26.22 -8.39
CA ARG A 406 -4.80 27.50 -8.31
C ARG A 406 -3.32 27.30 -8.00
N PHE A 407 -2.94 26.26 -7.25
CA PHE A 407 -1.55 26.01 -6.84
C PHE A 407 -0.66 25.42 -7.94
N GLN A 408 -1.22 24.88 -9.03
CA GLN A 408 -0.41 24.38 -10.15
C GLN A 408 0.19 25.49 -11.03
N SER A 409 -0.14 26.77 -10.79
CA SER A 409 0.29 27.90 -11.61
C SER A 409 1.42 28.78 -11.03
N GLY A 410 1.97 28.46 -9.85
CA GLY A 410 2.96 29.32 -9.20
C GLY A 410 4.05 28.57 -8.44
N THR A 411 5.30 28.72 -8.88
CA THR A 411 6.49 28.30 -8.15
C THR A 411 6.59 29.11 -6.84
N GLN A 412 6.24 28.53 -5.69
CA GLN A 412 6.63 29.08 -4.39
C GLN A 412 6.58 28.01 -3.28
N THR A 413 7.60 28.07 -2.43
CA THR A 413 7.87 27.19 -1.27
C THR A 413 6.64 27.13 -0.33
N PRO A 414 6.28 25.95 0.22
CA PRO A 414 5.13 25.84 1.10
C PRO A 414 5.34 26.66 2.39
N PRO A 415 4.31 27.38 2.89
CA PRO A 415 4.37 28.01 4.20
C PRO A 415 4.38 26.94 5.29
N ALA A 416 4.97 27.28 6.44
CA ALA A 416 5.03 26.42 7.61
C ALA A 416 3.62 25.90 8.00
N LEU A 417 3.55 24.59 8.22
CA LEU A 417 2.39 23.88 8.75
C LEU A 417 1.96 24.49 10.09
N THR A 418 0.89 25.29 10.08
CA THR A 418 0.11 25.56 11.29
C THR A 418 -0.77 24.35 11.55
N ALA A 419 -0.44 23.66 12.63
CA ALA A 419 -1.22 22.60 13.26
C ALA A 419 -2.64 23.06 13.60
N ASN A 420 -3.63 22.21 13.31
CA ASN A 420 -4.61 21.70 14.28
C ASN A 420 -5.59 20.75 13.57
N GLY A 421 -5.66 19.51 14.06
CA GLY A 421 -6.61 18.49 13.59
C GLY A 421 -6.25 17.07 14.05
N PHE A 422 -5.89 16.91 15.32
CA PHE A 422 -5.78 15.67 16.09
C PHE A 422 -4.92 14.51 15.54
N CYS A 423 -3.65 14.53 15.98
CA CYS A 423 -2.82 13.34 16.19
C CYS A 423 -2.80 13.11 17.71
N THR A 424 -3.30 11.97 18.20
CA THR A 424 -2.96 11.49 19.53
C THR A 424 -1.65 10.72 19.41
N ASP A 425 -0.60 11.31 19.99
CA ASP A 425 0.71 10.69 20.16
C ASP A 425 0.58 9.33 20.86
N PHE A 426 0.80 8.25 20.13
CA PHE A 426 1.26 6.99 20.71
C PHE A 426 2.77 6.87 20.48
N SER A 427 3.53 7.65 21.24
CA SER A 427 4.91 7.29 21.55
C SER A 427 4.89 6.36 22.77
N PRO A 428 5.51 5.17 22.73
CA PRO A 428 5.63 4.34 23.92
C PRO A 428 6.56 5.04 24.91
N GLU A 429 6.00 5.47 26.05
CA GLU A 429 6.78 6.00 27.17
C GLU A 429 7.77 4.93 27.65
N ASN A 430 9.05 5.24 27.48
CA ASN A 430 10.14 4.50 28.07
C ASN A 430 10.16 4.84 29.58
N SER A 431 9.73 3.91 30.41
CA SER A 431 9.65 4.08 31.86
C SER A 431 11.02 3.94 32.54
N GLY A 432 11.49 5.03 33.14
CA GLY A 432 12.49 5.10 34.24
C GLY A 432 13.94 4.83 33.84
N ILE A 433 14.97 5.52 34.31
CA ILE A 433 15.18 6.31 35.54
C ILE A 433 16.28 7.33 35.20
N GLY A 434 16.04 8.62 35.45
CA GLY A 434 17.10 9.63 35.57
C GLY A 434 16.92 10.34 36.92
N PRO A 435 17.99 10.62 37.68
CA PRO A 435 17.89 11.43 38.89
C PRO A 435 17.90 12.93 38.56
N ASP A 436 17.21 13.65 39.45
CA ASP A 436 16.80 15.05 39.44
C ASP A 436 17.84 16.15 39.11
N PRO A 437 17.36 17.36 38.75
CA PRO A 437 18.17 18.47 38.27
C PRO A 437 18.70 19.38 39.39
N LEU A 438 19.95 19.83 39.25
CA LEU A 438 20.50 20.95 40.00
C LEU A 438 20.37 22.23 39.19
N CYS A 439 19.54 23.14 39.71
CA CYS A 439 19.33 24.49 39.23
C CYS A 439 20.34 25.47 39.87
N LYS A 440 20.62 26.57 39.15
CA LYS A 440 21.28 27.85 39.57
C LYS A 440 22.82 27.84 39.50
N LYS A 441 23.50 28.88 39.02
CA LYS A 441 23.18 30.31 38.80
C LYS A 441 24.31 30.96 37.96
N LEU A 442 24.01 32.09 37.32
CA LEU A 442 24.81 33.32 37.10
C LEU A 442 26.32 33.21 37.42
N ASP A 443 27.23 33.44 36.48
CA ASP A 443 27.62 34.74 35.88
C ASP A 443 28.32 34.55 34.52
#